data_AF-A0A926AMJ2-F1
#
_entry.id   AF-A0A926AMJ2-F1
#
_cell.length_a   1.000
_cell.length_b   1.000
_cell.length_c   1.000
_cell.angle_alpha   90.00
_cell.angle_beta   90.00
_cell.angle_gamma   90.00
#
_symmetry.space_group_name_H-M   'P 1'
#
loop_
_entity.id
_entity.type
_entity.pdbx_description
1 polymer ?
#
loop_
_entity_poly.entity_id
_entity_poly.type
_entity_poly.pdbx_seq_one_letter_code
_entity_poly.pdbx_strand_id
1 'polypeptide(L)' 'TTTNTENQVVSHGGRVVAITGLGENFQEALKNANLASQTIDFEKKYYRKDIGFDLIEMSL' A
#
# COMPACT_ATOMS: atom_id res chain seq x y z
N THR A 1 -0.23 -1.63 13.91
CA THR A 1 -0.39 -3.08 14.18
C THR A 1 -0.03 -3.36 15.62
N THR A 2 -0.38 -4.53 16.15
CA THR A 2 0.10 -5.05 17.43
C THR A 2 0.34 -6.56 17.32
N THR A 3 0.89 -7.19 18.36
CA THR A 3 1.06 -8.64 18.45
C THR A 3 0.02 -9.23 19.40
N ASN A 4 -0.67 -10.30 19.00
CA ASN A 4 -1.64 -11.00 19.87
C ASN A 4 -0.94 -12.06 20.75
N THR A 5 -1.72 -12.76 21.59
CA THR A 5 -1.22 -13.83 22.48
C THR A 5 -0.69 -15.05 21.73
N GLU A 6 -1.06 -15.23 20.46
CA GLU A 6 -0.57 -16.29 19.57
C GLU A 6 0.69 -15.84 18.79
N ASN A 7 1.27 -14.70 19.15
CA ASN A 7 2.44 -14.11 18.51
C ASN A 7 2.23 -13.75 17.02
N GLN A 8 0.98 -13.49 16.62
CA GLN A 8 0.63 -13.04 15.27
C GLN A 8 0.54 -11.51 15.21
N VAL A 9 0.90 -10.94 14.07
CA VAL A 9 0.72 -9.51 13.79
C VAL A 9 -0.73 -9.26 13.41
N VAL A 10 -1.41 -8.38 14.16
CA VAL A 10 -2.83 -8.02 13.94
C VAL A 10 -3.01 -6.52 13.75
N SER A 11 -4.12 -6.13 13.11
CA SER A 11 -4.51 -4.72 12.99
C SER A 11 -4.91 -4.14 14.36
N HIS A 12 -4.62 -2.85 14.60
CA HIS A 12 -4.91 -2.18 15.88
C HIS A 12 -5.12 -0.68 15.65
N GLY A 13 -6.20 -0.33 14.95
CA GLY A 13 -6.55 1.04 14.58
C GLY A 13 -7.01 1.16 13.12
N GLY A 14 -7.44 2.36 12.72
CA GLY A 14 -8.03 2.60 11.39
C GLY A 14 -7.01 2.58 10.24
N ARG A 15 -5.85 3.22 10.39
CA ARG A 15 -4.75 3.14 9.42
C ARG A 15 -3.77 2.06 9.87
N VAL A 16 -3.70 0.98 9.10
CA VAL A 16 -2.97 -0.24 9.52
C VAL A 16 -1.51 -0.21 9.07
N VAL A 17 -1.28 0.06 7.78
CA VAL A 17 0.05 0.09 7.15
C VAL A 17 0.03 1.04 5.95
N ALA A 18 1.17 1.64 5.64
CA ALA A 18 1.40 2.39 4.40
C ALA A 18 2.43 1.63 3.56
N ILE A 19 2.18 1.52 2.26
CA ILE A 19 3.08 0.84 1.32
C ILE A 19 3.74 1.90 0.45
N THR A 20 5.07 1.90 0.45
CA THR A 20 5.88 2.82 -0.35
C THR A 20 6.63 1.99 -1.39
N GLY A 21 6.35 2.24 -2.66
CA GLY A 21 7.14 1.69 -3.77
C GLY A 21 8.27 2.64 -4.13
N LEU A 22 9.44 2.09 -4.43
CA LEU A 22 10.58 2.82 -4.97
C LEU A 22 10.83 2.36 -6.42
N GLY A 23 11.38 3.23 -7.25
CA GLY A 23 11.71 2.97 -8.65
C GLY A 23 12.52 4.13 -9.22
N GLU A 24 13.13 3.94 -10.38
CA GLU A 24 13.97 4.96 -11.05
C GLU A 24 13.13 6.16 -11.53
N ASN A 25 11.82 5.96 -11.71
CA ASN A 25 10.86 6.99 -12.06
C ASN A 25 9.54 6.76 -11.32
N PHE A 26 8.64 7.75 -11.40
CA PHE A 26 7.38 7.71 -10.69
C PHE A 26 6.46 6.57 -11.17
N GLN A 27 6.47 6.21 -12.46
CA GLN A 27 5.66 5.12 -12.98
C GLN A 27 6.07 3.78 -12.38
N GLU A 28 7.39 3.54 -12.26
CA GLU A 28 7.94 2.34 -11.64
C GLU A 28 7.65 2.30 -10.15
N ALA A 29 7.88 3.40 -9.43
CA ALA A 29 7.56 3.52 -8.01
C ALA A 29 6.07 3.24 -7.74
N LEU A 30 5.18 3.81 -8.55
CA LEU A 30 3.73 3.60 -8.46
C LEU A 30 3.34 2.14 -8.76
N LYS A 31 3.93 1.53 -9.79
CA LYS A 31 3.74 0.12 -10.12
C LYS A 31 4.17 -0.78 -8.95
N ASN A 32 5.36 -0.52 -8.39
CA ASN A 32 5.90 -1.30 -7.27
C ASN A 32 5.04 -1.17 -6.01
N ALA A 33 4.57 0.04 -5.69
CA ALA A 33 3.63 0.27 -4.58
C ALA A 33 2.33 -0.52 -4.76
N ASN A 34 1.75 -0.50 -5.97
CA ASN A 34 0.50 -1.19 -6.28
C ASN A 34 0.65 -2.72 -6.24
N LEU A 35 1.77 -3.27 -6.73
CA LEU A 35 2.05 -4.71 -6.66
C LEU A 35 2.22 -5.16 -5.21
N ALA A 36 3.03 -4.46 -4.42
CA ALA A 36 3.22 -4.77 -3.00
C ALA A 36 1.91 -4.62 -2.19
N SER A 37 1.08 -3.64 -2.54
CA SER A 37 -0.24 -3.48 -1.91
C SER A 37 -1.18 -4.65 -2.19
N GLN A 38 -1.00 -5.40 -3.28
CA GLN A 38 -1.82 -6.58 -3.60
C GLN A 38 -1.40 -7.83 -2.82
N THR A 39 -0.14 -7.95 -2.40
CA THR A 39 0.36 -9.17 -1.74
C THR A 39 -0.04 -9.28 -0.27
N ILE A 40 -0.38 -8.16 0.37
CA ILE A 40 -0.82 -8.12 1.77
C ILE A 40 -2.33 -8.30 1.80
N ASP A 41 -2.86 -9.27 2.54
CA ASP A 41 -4.31 -9.46 2.68
C ASP A 41 -4.72 -9.63 4.14
N PHE A 42 -5.88 -9.07 4.49
CA PHE A 42 -6.49 -9.16 5.81
C PHE A 42 -7.97 -8.75 5.75
N GLU A 43 -8.74 -9.17 6.75
CA GLU A 43 -10.18 -8.89 6.82
C GLU A 43 -10.48 -7.38 6.68
N LYS A 44 -11.41 -7.04 5.78
CA LYS A 44 -11.85 -5.65 5.51
C LYS A 44 -10.73 -4.71 5.06
N LYS A 45 -9.64 -5.25 4.49
CA LYS A 45 -8.61 -4.45 3.84
C LYS A 45 -9.25 -3.53 2.80
N TYR A 46 -8.96 -2.24 2.93
CA TYR A 46 -9.36 -1.21 1.98
C TYR A 46 -8.19 -0.23 1.79
N TYR A 47 -7.98 0.18 0.55
CA TYR A 47 -6.98 1.18 0.18
C TYR A 47 -7.38 1.84 -1.15
N ARG A 48 -6.85 3.03 -1.37
CA ARG A 48 -7.03 3.77 -2.63
C ARG A 48 -6.17 3.15 -3.74
N LYS A 49 -6.76 3.00 -4.93
CA LYS A 49 -6.09 2.46 -6.13
C LYS A 49 -5.67 3.53 -7.14
N ASP A 50 -6.00 4.79 -6.84
CA ASP A 50 -5.91 5.96 -7.71
C ASP A 50 -4.81 6.95 -7.24
N ILE A 51 -4.01 6.57 -6.24
CA ILE A 51 -2.91 7.42 -5.75
C ILE A 51 -1.87 7.58 -6.87
N GLY A 52 -1.53 8.82 -7.22
CA GLY A 52 -0.50 9.14 -8.21
C GLY A 52 -0.97 9.14 -9.66
N PHE A 53 -2.27 9.00 -9.93
CA PHE A 53 -2.81 9.07 -11.31
C PHE A 53 -2.77 10.51 -11.86
N ASP A 54 -2.89 11.50 -10.99
CA ASP A 54 -2.70 12.93 -11.28
C ASP A 54 -1.28 13.21 -11.83
N LEU A 55 -0.26 12.51 -11.32
CA LEU A 55 1.11 12.63 -11.81
C LEU A 55 1.28 12.06 -13.23
N ILE A 56 0.44 11.11 -13.64
CA ILE A 56 0.42 10.58 -15.00
C ILE A 56 -0.14 11.65 -15.95
N GLU A 57 -1.22 12.34 -15.56
CA GLU A 57 -1.81 13.41 -16.38
C GLU A 57 -0.87 14.60 -16.59
N MET A 58 -0.01 14.91 -15.62
CA MET A 58 1.01 15.96 -15.73
C MET A 58 2.21 15.59 -16.62
N SER A 59 2.33 14.32 -17.04
CA SER A 59 3.44 13.82 -17.86
C SER A 59 3.14 13.80 -19.37
N LEU A 60 1.95 14.26 -19.77
CA LEU A 60 1.50 14.48 -21.15
C LEU A 60 1.64 15.95 -21.54
#